data_AF-A0A317Z7Y2-F1
#
_entry.id   AF-A0A317Z7Y2-F1
#
_cell.length_a   1.000
_cell.length_b   1.000
_cell.length_c   1.000
_cell.angle_alpha   90.00
_cell.angle_beta   90.00
_cell.angle_gamma   90.00
#
_symmetry.space_group_name_H-M   'P 1'
#
loop_
_entity.id
_entity.type
_entity.pdbx_description
1 polymer ?
#
loop_
_entity_poly.entity_id
_entity_poly.type
_entity_poly.pdbx_seq_one_letter_code
_entity_poly.pdbx_strand_id
1 'polypeptide(L)'
;MANAAHVYQFADAIIAHGDYEAGDRIYVVNQILSRIKADDIALLDTEHDIQPQAPIEIVNLLIEDAIERGAFEDILSAREQLEASLMDLITPKPSTG
;
A
#
# COMPACT_ATOMS: atom_id res chain seq x y z
N MET A 1 -9.55 -10.59 -2.93
CA MET A 1 -9.96 -9.50 -2.00
C MET A 1 -8.66 -8.91 -1.53
N ALA A 2 -8.50 -7.57 -1.60
CA ALA A 2 -7.28 -6.94 -1.10
C ALA A 2 -7.01 -7.44 0.32
N ASN A 3 -5.84 -8.06 0.53
CA ASN A 3 -5.52 -8.61 1.84
C ASN A 3 -5.33 -7.43 2.80
N ALA A 4 -6.34 -7.20 3.66
CA ALA A 4 -6.37 -6.11 4.62
C ALA A 4 -5.09 -6.04 5.45
N ALA A 5 -4.49 -7.20 5.76
CA ALA A 5 -3.29 -7.28 6.54
C ALA A 5 -2.06 -6.64 5.84
N HIS A 6 -1.91 -6.82 4.52
CA HIS A 6 -0.82 -6.18 3.76
C HIS A 6 -1.02 -4.68 3.63
N VAL A 7 -2.27 -4.22 3.45
CA VAL A 7 -2.59 -2.79 3.43
C VAL A 7 -2.24 -2.14 4.77
N TYR A 8 -2.57 -2.80 5.87
CA TYR A 8 -2.25 -2.31 7.22
C TYR A 8 -0.75 -2.33 7.51
N GLN A 9 -0.03 -3.41 7.18
CA GLN A 9 1.43 -3.45 7.34
C GLN A 9 2.12 -2.37 6.52
N PHE A 10 1.66 -2.11 5.29
CA PHE A 10 2.23 -1.05 4.47
C PHE A 10 1.93 0.34 5.03
N ALA A 11 0.72 0.57 5.55
CA ALA A 11 0.37 1.81 6.23
C ALA A 11 1.26 2.05 7.45
N ASP A 12 1.52 1.01 8.25
CA ASP A 12 2.39 1.09 9.41
C ASP A 12 3.84 1.39 8.99
N ALA A 13 4.32 0.81 7.88
CA ALA A 13 5.63 1.13 7.32
C ALA A 13 5.72 2.59 6.81
N ILE A 14 4.69 3.09 6.13
CA ILE A 14 4.62 4.48 5.66
C ILE A 14 4.68 5.45 6.85
N ILE A 15 3.95 5.17 7.93
CA ILE A 15 3.96 6.02 9.14
C ILE A 15 5.33 5.94 9.84
N ALA A 16 5.97 4.77 9.86
CA ALA A 16 7.27 4.61 10.51
C ALA A 16 8.43 5.30 9.77
N HIS A 17 8.32 5.48 8.45
CA HIS A 17 9.40 6.00 7.60
C HIS A 17 9.14 7.38 6.99
N GLY A 18 7.88 7.77 6.82
CA GLY A 18 7.46 9.00 6.16
C GLY A 18 7.10 10.13 7.12
N ASP A 19 6.41 11.14 6.58
CA ASP A 19 5.99 12.34 7.31
C ASP A 19 4.61 12.21 7.98
N TYR A 20 4.05 11.00 8.04
CA TYR A 20 2.71 10.76 8.58
C TYR A 20 2.75 10.44 10.08
N GLU A 21 1.71 10.84 10.81
CA GLU A 21 1.54 10.48 12.21
C GLU A 21 0.65 9.23 12.37
N ALA A 22 0.70 8.58 13.54
CA ALA A 22 -0.16 7.43 13.84
C ALA A 22 -1.66 7.75 13.70
N GLY A 23 -2.07 9.00 13.94
CA GLY A 23 -3.44 9.47 13.72
C GLY A 23 -3.88 9.50 12.25
N ASP A 24 -2.92 9.52 11.32
CA ASP A 24 -3.18 9.56 9.87
C ASP A 24 -3.41 8.17 9.27
N ARG A 25 -3.41 7.10 10.09
CA ARG A 25 -3.48 5.72 9.60
C ARG A 25 -4.65 5.45 8.66
N ILE A 26 -5.83 5.97 8.97
CA ILE A 26 -7.02 5.82 8.10
C ILE A 26 -6.80 6.54 6.76
N TYR A 27 -6.20 7.73 6.78
CA TYR A 27 -5.86 8.46 5.57
C TYR A 27 -4.84 7.70 4.72
N VAL A 28 -3.78 7.17 5.34
CA VAL A 28 -2.76 6.37 4.65
C VAL A 28 -3.36 5.10 4.04
N VAL A 29 -4.22 4.39 4.77
CA VAL A 29 -4.95 3.22 4.25
C VAL A 29 -5.76 3.58 3.01
N ASN A 30 -6.50 4.70 3.04
CA ASN A 30 -7.27 5.15 1.87
C ASN A 30 -6.37 5.50 0.67
N GLN A 31 -5.19 6.10 0.93
CA GLN A 31 -4.21 6.40 -0.12
C GLN A 31 -3.66 5.12 -0.79
N ILE A 32 -3.48 4.05 -0.03
CA ILE A 32 -3.05 2.74 -0.54
C ILE A 32 -4.18 2.13 -1.37
N LEU A 33 -5.39 2.04 -0.81
CA LEU A 33 -6.57 1.48 -1.48
C LEU A 33 -6.85 2.16 -2.83
N SER A 34 -6.74 3.48 -2.87
CA SER A 34 -6.94 4.25 -4.09
C SER A 34 -5.90 3.93 -5.18
N ARG A 35 -4.63 3.78 -4.81
CA ARG A 35 -3.56 3.40 -5.75
C ARG A 35 -3.77 2.00 -6.33
N ILE A 36 -4.26 1.06 -5.54
CA ILE A 36 -4.57 -0.31 -5.98
C ILE A 36 -6.00 -0.47 -6.52
N LYS A 37 -6.74 0.64 -6.74
CA LYS A 37 -8.13 0.67 -7.21
C LYS A 37 -9.03 -0.28 -6.40
N ALA A 38 -9.04 -0.09 -5.08
CA ALA A 38 -9.78 -0.88 -4.11
C ALA A 38 -10.63 0.01 -3.19
N ASP A 39 -11.00 1.22 -3.63
CA ASP A 39 -11.74 2.21 -2.84
C ASP A 39 -13.13 1.70 -2.38
N ASP A 40 -13.67 0.70 -3.08
CA ASP A 40 -14.95 0.05 -2.79
C ASP A 40 -14.82 -1.18 -1.88
N ILE A 41 -13.59 -1.60 -1.54
CA ILE A 41 -13.33 -2.76 -0.69
C ILE A 41 -13.36 -2.33 0.78
N ALA A 42 -14.34 -2.84 1.51
CA ALA A 42 -14.31 -2.80 2.97
C ALA A 42 -13.19 -3.73 3.47
N LEU A 43 -12.15 -3.14 4.05
CA LEU A 43 -11.17 -3.91 4.80
C LEU A 43 -11.85 -4.44 6.06
N LEU A 44 -11.85 -5.76 6.20
CA LEU A 44 -12.22 -6.37 7.47
C LEU A 44 -11.07 -6.12 8.45
N ASP A 45 -11.41 -5.73 9.68
CA ASP A 45 -10.47 -5.68 10.81
C ASP A 45 -10.08 -7.12 11.17
N THR A 46 -9.22 -7.69 10.34
CA THR A 46 -8.58 -8.96 10.64
C THR A 46 -7.21 -8.61 11.19
N GLU A 47 -7.09 -8.58 12.52
CA GLU A 47 -5.81 -8.78 13.17
C GLU A 47 -5.28 -10.13 12.71
N HIS A 48 -4.36 -10.13 11.75
CA HIS A 48 -3.68 -11.32 11.33
C HIS A 48 -2.23 -11.23 11.78
N ASP A 49 -1.84 -12.25 12.53
CA ASP A 49 -0.48 -12.61 12.91
C ASP A 49 0.33 -12.96 11.64
N ILE A 50 0.54 -11.97 10.79
CA ILE A 50 1.42 -12.08 9.62
C ILE A 50 2.79 -11.52 9.99
N GLN A 51 3.83 -12.25 9.60
CA GLN A 51 5.20 -11.85 9.88
C GLN A 51 5.45 -10.45 9.28
N PRO A 52 6.17 -9.57 9.99
CA PRO A 52 6.61 -8.30 9.43
C PRO A 52 7.43 -8.56 8.17
N GLN A 53 7.05 -7.89 7.07
CA GLN A 53 7.76 -7.96 5.80
C GLN A 53 8.43 -6.63 5.50
N ALA A 54 9.47 -6.64 4.66
CA ALA A 54 10.07 -5.41 4.18
C ALA A 54 9.06 -4.64 3.31
N PRO A 55 9.10 -3.29 3.28
CA PRO A 55 8.11 -2.52 2.54
C PRO A 55 7.99 -2.90 1.06
N ILE A 56 9.10 -3.23 0.42
CA ILE A 56 9.12 -3.66 -0.98
C ILE A 56 8.42 -5.03 -1.20
N GLU A 57 8.51 -5.93 -0.23
CA GLU A 57 7.82 -7.23 -0.29
C GLU A 57 6.31 -7.03 -0.20
N ILE A 58 5.87 -6.12 0.67
CA ILE A 58 4.44 -5.77 0.81
C ILE A 58 3.92 -5.11 -0.47
N VAL A 59 4.71 -4.21 -1.08
CA VAL A 59 4.35 -3.57 -2.36
C VAL A 59 4.13 -4.60 -3.46
N ASN A 60 5.02 -5.59 -3.59
CA ASN A 60 4.87 -6.66 -4.58
C ASN A 60 3.56 -7.43 -4.38
N LEU A 61 3.23 -7.80 -3.13
CA LEU A 61 1.98 -8.49 -2.80
C LEU A 61 0.74 -7.65 -3.13
N LEU A 62 0.79 -6.34 -2.92
CA LEU A 62 -0.29 -5.42 -3.27
C LEU A 62 -0.47 -5.28 -4.80
N ILE A 63 0.63 -5.28 -5.56
CA ILE A 63 0.61 -5.28 -7.03
C ILE A 63 -0.01 -6.59 -7.55
N GLU A 64 0.40 -7.72 -6.99
CA GLU A 64 -0.12 -9.04 -7.34
C GLU A 64 -1.62 -9.14 -7.07
N ASP A 65 -2.11 -8.73 -5.89
CA ASP A 65 -3.54 -8.68 -5.62
C ASP A 65 -4.30 -7.77 -6.60
N ALA A 66 -3.74 -6.60 -6.94
CA ALA A 66 -4.39 -5.67 -7.86
C ALA A 66 -4.50 -6.26 -9.29
N ILE A 67 -3.51 -7.03 -9.73
CA ILE A 67 -3.52 -7.75 -11.01
C ILE A 67 -4.50 -8.92 -10.96
N GLU A 68 -4.50 -9.72 -9.89
CA GLU A 68 -5.41 -10.85 -9.71
C GLU A 68 -6.88 -10.41 -9.67
N ARG A 69 -7.15 -9.21 -9.13
CA ARG A 69 -8.49 -8.58 -9.17
C ARG A 69 -8.86 -8.02 -10.56
N GLY A 70 -7.93 -8.01 -11.52
CA GLY A 70 -8.13 -7.44 -12.85
C GLY A 70 -8.15 -5.91 -12.87
N ALA A 71 -7.66 -5.25 -11.83
CA ALA A 71 -7.62 -3.80 -11.74
C ALA A 71 -6.46 -3.18 -12.55
N PHE A 72 -5.42 -3.98 -12.82
CA PHE A 72 -4.24 -3.64 -13.60
C PHE A 72 -3.89 -4.77 -14.58
N GLU A 73 -3.31 -4.41 -15.71
CA GLU A 73 -2.79 -5.38 -16.68
C GLU A 73 -1.51 -6.05 -16.14
N ASP A 74 -1.35 -7.35 -16.40
CA ASP A 74 -0.13 -8.08 -16.05
C ASP A 74 1.00 -7.82 -17.07
N ILE A 75 1.47 -6.58 -17.07
CA ILE A 75 2.59 -6.12 -17.90
C ILE A 75 3.61 -5.36 -17.06
N LEU A 76 4.88 -5.43 -17.45
CA LEU A 76 5.99 -4.84 -16.71
C LEU A 76 5.77 -3.35 -16.41
N SER A 77 5.35 -2.57 -17.41
CA SER A 77 5.15 -1.13 -17.23
C SER A 77 4.05 -0.79 -16.22
N ALA A 78 2.98 -1.58 -16.16
CA ALA A 78 1.90 -1.36 -15.19
C ALA A 78 2.36 -1.69 -13.76
N ARG A 79 3.16 -2.76 -13.61
CA ARG A 79 3.78 -3.15 -12.33
C ARG A 79 4.72 -2.06 -11.83
N GLU A 80 5.66 -1.62 -12.65
CA GLU A 80 6.64 -0.58 -12.29
C GLU A 80 5.98 0.76 -11.92
N GLN A 81 4.91 1.15 -12.64
CA GLN A 81 4.16 2.36 -12.34
C GLN A 81 3.42 2.26 -11.00
N LEU A 82 2.81 1.12 -10.70
CA LEU A 82 2.11 0.91 -9.43
C LEU A 82 3.10 0.83 -8.27
N GLU A 83 4.23 0.14 -8.46
CA GLU A 83 5.33 0.08 -7.48
C GLU A 83 5.82 1.48 -7.12
N ALA A 84 6.17 2.29 -8.11
CA ALA A 84 6.64 3.66 -7.90
C ALA A 84 5.60 4.50 -7.13
N SER A 85 4.32 4.41 -7.55
CA SER A 85 3.22 5.13 -6.90
C SER A 85 3.05 4.75 -5.42
N LEU A 86 3.23 3.48 -5.07
CA LEU A 86 3.17 3.01 -3.69
C LEU A 86 4.41 3.42 -2.88
N MET A 87 5.61 3.28 -3.45
CA MET A 87 6.87 3.66 -2.81
C MET A 87 7.01 5.17 -2.59
N ASP A 88 6.36 5.99 -3.42
CA ASP A 88 6.25 7.45 -3.22
C ASP A 88 5.55 7.81 -1.90
N LEU A 89 4.73 6.93 -1.32
CA LEU A 89 4.12 7.16 0.00
C LEU A 89 5.11 7.02 1.16
N ILE A 90 6.16 6.22 0.98
CA ILE A 90 7.22 6.02 1.99
C ILE A 90 8.24 7.15 1.92
N THR A 91 8.51 7.65 0.72
CA THR A 91 9.53 8.67 0.50
C THR A 91 9.06 9.99 1.12
N PRO A 92 9.80 10.59 2.08
CA PRO A 92 9.47 11.89 2.63
C PRO A 92 9.36 12.91 1.49
N LYS A 93 8.39 13.83 1.58
CA LYS A 93 8.33 14.90 0.57
C LYS A 93 9.64 15.70 0.66
N PRO A 94 10.27 16.07 -0.47
CA PRO A 94 11.46 16.89 -0.42
C PRO A 94 11.14 18.13 0.42
N SER A 95 11.93 18.34 1.46
CA SER A 95 11.80 19.53 2.29
C SER A 95 11.96 20.73 1.37
N THR A 96 10.91 21.55 1.22
CA THR A 96 11.04 22.87 0.62
C THR A 96 11.97 23.68 1.53
N GLY A 97 13.26 23.70 1.18
CA GLY A 97 14.26 24.59 1.75
C GLY A 97 14.14 26.00 1.20
#